data_AF-A0A7V0WVM8-F1
#
_entry.id   AF-A0A7V0WVM8-F1
#
_cell.length_a   1.000
_cell.length_b   1.000
_cell.length_c   1.000
_cell.angle_alpha   90.00
_cell.angle_beta   90.00
_cell.angle_gamma   90.00
#
_symmetry.space_group_name_H-M   'P 1'
#
loop_
_entity.id
_entity.type
_entity.pdbx_description
1 polymer ?
#
loop_
_entity_poly.entity_id
_entity_poly.type
_entity_poly.pdbx_seq_one_letter_code
_entity_poly.pdbx_strand_id
1 'polypeptide(L)'
;QQADFDAAEGAKKVAMANESLTLAEENLRIPTDAFSEGMVKTSDLLEAQALWQQAWSNLIDARMENQLAIINLKRAAGNLK
;
A
#
# COMPACT_ATOMS: atom_id res chain seq x y z
N GLN A 1 15.20 -1.12 21.70
CA GLN A 1 14.76 0.29 21.60
C GLN A 1 14.70 0.77 20.15
N GLN A 2 15.82 0.81 19.38
CA GLN A 2 15.76 1.20 17.96
C GLN A 2 14.91 0.22 17.11
N ALA A 3 15.19 -1.08 17.18
CA ALA A 3 14.45 -2.08 16.39
C ALA A 3 12.95 -2.17 16.74
N ASP A 4 12.57 -1.88 17.99
CA ASP A 4 11.17 -1.80 18.42
C ASP A 4 10.47 -0.59 17.79
N PHE A 5 11.16 0.54 17.75
CA PHE A 5 10.69 1.77 17.11
C PHE A 5 10.50 1.56 15.60
N ASP A 6 11.50 0.98 14.93
CA ASP A 6 11.45 0.73 13.49
C ASP A 6 10.28 -0.20 13.11
N ALA A 7 10.01 -1.23 13.93
CA ALA A 7 8.86 -2.12 13.73
C ALA A 7 7.51 -1.41 13.96
N ALA A 8 7.43 -0.54 14.97
CA ALA A 8 6.23 0.26 15.21
C ALA A 8 5.98 1.30 14.10
N GLU A 9 7.05 1.91 13.57
CA GLU A 9 6.98 2.82 12.43
C GLU A 9 6.56 2.08 11.15
N GLY A 10 7.14 0.90 10.89
CA GLY A 10 6.75 0.04 9.77
C GLY A 10 5.26 -0.32 9.79
N ALA A 11 4.72 -0.68 10.96
CA ALA A 11 3.30 -0.96 11.11
C ALA A 11 2.41 0.25 10.77
N LYS A 12 2.82 1.47 11.18
CA LYS A 12 2.11 2.71 10.83
C LYS A 12 2.16 2.99 9.33
N LYS A 13 3.31 2.80 8.68
CA LYS A 13 3.46 2.96 7.22
C LYS A 13 2.53 2.01 6.47
N VAL A 14 2.43 0.75 6.91
CA VAL A 14 1.49 -0.22 6.32
C VAL A 14 0.04 0.27 6.45
N ALA A 15 -0.36 0.79 7.62
CA ALA A 15 -1.70 1.31 7.82
C ALA A 15 -2.01 2.49 6.88
N MET A 16 -1.09 3.46 6.78
CA MET A 16 -1.24 4.60 5.87
C MET A 16 -1.29 4.20 4.40
N ALA A 17 -0.45 3.24 3.98
CA ALA A 17 -0.46 2.73 2.61
C ALA A 17 -1.77 1.99 2.30
N ASN A 18 -2.34 1.29 3.29
CA ASN A 18 -3.63 0.62 3.15
C ASN A 18 -4.78 1.63 3.00
N GLU A 19 -4.80 2.70 3.80
CA GLU A 19 -5.77 3.79 3.63
C GLU A 19 -5.65 4.46 2.26
N SER A 20 -4.41 4.67 1.80
CA SER A 20 -4.14 5.23 0.47
C SER A 20 -4.66 4.34 -0.65
N LEU A 21 -4.53 3.02 -0.53
CA LEU A 21 -5.10 2.05 -1.47
C LEU A 21 -6.63 2.13 -1.49
N THR A 22 -7.28 2.16 -0.31
CA THR A 22 -8.75 2.31 -0.22
C THR A 22 -9.25 3.56 -0.93
N LEU A 23 -8.54 4.70 -0.77
CA LEU A 23 -8.88 5.94 -1.48
C LEU A 23 -8.69 5.79 -3.00
N ALA A 24 -7.62 5.11 -3.44
CA ALA A 24 -7.38 4.86 -4.85
C ALA A 24 -8.42 3.89 -5.46
N GLU A 25 -8.93 2.92 -4.69
CA GLU A 25 -10.03 2.03 -5.10
C GLU A 25 -11.31 2.81 -5.37
N GLU A 26 -11.67 3.74 -4.48
CA GLU A 26 -12.85 4.59 -4.69
C GLU A 26 -12.67 5.53 -5.88
N ASN A 27 -11.46 6.09 -6.06
CA ASN A 27 -11.14 6.92 -7.22
C ASN A 27 -11.12 6.14 -8.54
N LEU A 28 -10.87 4.82 -8.50
CA LEU A 28 -10.95 3.94 -9.66
C LEU A 28 -12.40 3.53 -9.98
N ARG A 29 -13.26 3.43 -8.97
CA ARG A 29 -14.66 3.00 -9.14
C ARG A 29 -15.43 3.92 -10.09
N ILE A 30 -15.35 5.23 -9.88
CA ILE A 30 -16.08 6.23 -10.70
C ILE A 30 -15.77 6.12 -12.20
N PRO A 31 -14.51 6.19 -12.67
CA PRO A 31 -14.19 6.07 -14.08
C PRO A 31 -14.45 4.67 -14.63
N THR A 32 -14.42 3.63 -13.79
CA THR A 32 -14.78 2.26 -14.22
C THR A 32 -16.27 2.16 -14.56
N ASP A 33 -17.14 2.63 -13.67
CA ASP A 33 -18.59 2.65 -13.88
C ASP A 33 -18.92 3.50 -15.12
N ALA A 34 -18.37 4.70 -15.19
CA ALA A 34 -18.64 5.62 -16.30
C ALA A 34 -18.04 5.15 -17.65
N PHE A 35 -16.93 4.41 -17.65
CA PHE A 35 -16.40 3.79 -18.87
C PHE A 35 -17.33 2.67 -19.37
N SER A 36 -17.89 1.87 -18.46
CA SER A 36 -18.83 0.80 -18.83
C SER A 36 -20.11 1.31 -19.49
N GLU A 37 -20.50 2.54 -19.15
CA GLU A 37 -21.62 3.28 -19.74
C GLU A 37 -21.23 4.10 -20.99
N GLY A 38 -19.95 4.09 -21.37
CA GLY A 38 -19.43 4.84 -22.52
C GLY A 38 -19.31 6.35 -22.31
N MET A 39 -19.30 6.80 -21.05
CA MET A 39 -19.29 8.23 -20.68
C MET A 39 -17.89 8.83 -20.52
N VAL A 40 -16.84 8.02 -20.39
CA VAL A 40 -15.44 8.49 -20.24
C VAL A 40 -14.54 7.85 -21.28
N LYS A 41 -13.37 8.47 -21.51
CA LYS A 41 -12.38 7.91 -22.44
C LYS A 41 -11.60 6.79 -21.77
N THR A 42 -11.09 5.87 -22.58
CA THR A 42 -10.15 4.84 -22.10
C THR A 42 -8.93 5.45 -21.40
N SER A 43 -8.47 6.65 -21.79
CA SER A 43 -7.36 7.35 -21.13
C SER A 43 -7.64 7.64 -19.65
N ASP A 44 -8.86 8.07 -19.34
CA ASP A 44 -9.24 8.50 -17.99
C ASP A 44 -9.34 7.28 -17.07
N LEU A 45 -9.84 6.16 -17.60
CA LEU A 45 -9.82 4.87 -16.92
C LEU A 45 -8.39 4.37 -16.67
N LEU A 46 -7.51 4.45 -17.68
CA LEU A 46 -6.13 4.00 -17.56
C LEU A 46 -5.33 4.84 -16.54
N GLU A 47 -5.59 6.15 -16.46
CA GLU A 47 -4.99 7.01 -15.45
C GLU A 47 -5.40 6.60 -14.03
N ALA A 48 -6.70 6.38 -13.80
CA ALA A 48 -7.19 5.91 -12.51
C ALA A 48 -6.64 4.52 -12.15
N GLN A 49 -6.53 3.61 -13.12
CA GLN A 49 -5.91 2.30 -12.93
C GLN A 49 -4.43 2.41 -12.56
N ALA A 50 -3.68 3.31 -13.20
CA ALA A 50 -2.28 3.55 -12.89
C ALA A 50 -2.09 4.08 -11.45
N LEU A 51 -2.95 5.00 -11.01
CA LEU A 51 -2.94 5.50 -9.63
C LEU A 51 -3.23 4.39 -8.61
N TRP A 52 -4.23 3.55 -8.89
CA TRP A 52 -4.55 2.39 -8.05
C TRP A 52 -3.39 1.39 -8.00
N GLN A 53 -2.78 1.07 -9.15
CA GLN A 53 -1.63 0.17 -9.23
C GLN A 53 -0.43 0.71 -8.44
N GLN A 54 -0.18 2.02 -8.50
CA GLN A 54 0.86 2.66 -7.71
C GLN A 54 0.58 2.55 -6.21
N ALA A 55 -0.64 2.82 -5.76
CA ALA A 55 -1.03 2.69 -4.36
C ALA A 55 -0.91 1.24 -3.87
N TRP A 56 -1.27 0.27 -4.70
CA TRP A 56 -1.13 -1.15 -4.41
C TRP A 56 0.35 -1.56 -4.29
N SER A 57 1.20 -1.12 -5.21
CA SER A 57 2.66 -1.34 -5.12
C SER A 57 3.23 -0.77 -3.83
N ASN A 58 2.86 0.47 -3.47
CA ASN A 58 3.31 1.11 -2.24
C ASN A 58 2.91 0.30 -0.98
N LEU A 59 1.72 -0.32 -0.97
CA LEU A 59 1.30 -1.19 0.12
C LEU A 59 2.16 -2.46 0.21
N ILE A 60 2.55 -3.05 -0.92
CA ILE A 60 3.45 -4.21 -0.94
C ILE A 60 4.80 -3.81 -0.37
N ASP A 61 5.38 -2.70 -0.82
CA ASP A 61 6.67 -2.21 -0.35
C ASP A 61 6.64 -1.93 1.16
N ALA A 62 5.62 -1.23 1.66
CA ALA A 62 5.45 -0.98 3.08
C ALA A 62 5.34 -2.28 3.91
N ARG A 63 4.64 -3.31 3.38
CA ARG A 63 4.54 -4.62 4.05
C ARG A 63 5.88 -5.35 4.07
N MET A 64 6.64 -5.29 2.98
CA MET A 64 7.98 -5.89 2.91
C MET A 64 8.94 -5.22 3.90
N GLU A 65 8.96 -3.89 3.94
CA GLU A 65 9.77 -3.12 4.89
C GLU A 65 9.42 -3.43 6.35
N ASN A 66 8.14 -3.47 6.68
CA ASN A 66 7.68 -3.83 8.03
C ASN A 66 8.09 -5.27 8.40
N GLN A 67 8.00 -6.21 7.46
CA GLN A 67 8.44 -7.58 7.70
C GLN A 67 9.95 -7.67 7.97
N LEU A 68 10.76 -6.92 7.23
CA LEU A 68 12.20 -6.81 7.50
C LEU A 68 12.49 -6.21 8.88
N ALA A 69 11.76 -5.16 9.28
CA ALA A 69 11.87 -4.56 10.60
C ALA A 69 11.53 -5.56 11.72
N ILE A 70 10.46 -6.35 11.56
CA ILE A 70 10.08 -7.41 12.50
C ILE A 70 11.17 -8.50 12.60
N ILE A 71 11.75 -8.91 11.46
CA ILE A 71 12.86 -9.88 11.45
C ILE A 71 14.07 -9.32 12.21
N ASN A 72 14.44 -8.07 11.97
CA ASN A 72 15.55 -7.43 12.67
C ASN A 72 15.30 -7.32 14.18
N LEU A 73 14.07 -6.98 14.58
CA LEU A 73 13.67 -6.97 15.98
C LEU A 73 13.82 -8.35 16.63
N LYS A 74 13.29 -9.39 15.98
CA LYS A 74 13.41 -10.78 16.48
C LYS A 74 14.87 -11.22 16.60
N ARG A 75 15.74 -10.81 15.66
CA ARG A 75 17.18 -11.09 15.71
C ARG A 75 17.86 -10.37 16.86
N ALA A 76 17.58 -9.08 17.06
CA ALA A 76 18.12 -8.30 18.16
C ALA A 76 17.66 -8.83 19.54
N ALA A 77 16.45 -9.38 19.61
CA ALA A 77 15.90 -10.01 20.81
C ALA A 77 16.45 -11.44 21.08
N GLY A 78 17.27 -12.00 20.18
CA GLY A 78 17.80 -13.37 20.31
C GLY A 78 16.79 -14.48 19.95
N ASN A 79 15.66 -14.11 19.34
CA ASN A 79 14.54 -15.02 19.03
C ASN A 79 14.57 -15.58 17.60
N LEU A 80 15.62 -15.26 16.83
CA LEU A 80 15.89 -15.82 15.50
C LEU A 80 17.13 -16.71 15.61
N LYS A 81 16.95 -18.02 15.38
CA LYS A 81 18.05 -18.98 15.20
C LYS A 81 18.56 -18.95 13.77
#